data_AF-A0A1E1W203-F1
#
_entry.id   AF-A0A1E1W203-F1
#
_cell.length_a   1.000
_cell.length_b   1.000
_cell.length_c   1.000
_cell.angle_alpha   90.00
_cell.angle_beta   90.00
_cell.angle_gamma   90.00
#
_symmetry.space_group_name_H-M   'P 1'
#
loop_
_entity.id
_entity.type
_entity.pdbx_description
1 polymer ?
#
loop_
_entity_poly.entity_id
_entity_poly.type
_entity_poly.pdbx_seq_one_letter_code
_entity_poly.pdbx_strand_id
1 'polypeptide(L)'
;LKFEENNVFEYDVSYDPDQDYKSLRFKLLNEHNHYFKEKTFDGTTLYVPHKLPDEATNLVSTNPFDNSKVNITIKFRRTRRLSEMVHIYNVLFKHIMKDLQLVRFGRQFFNEHSAIQIPQHKLEVWPGYVTAVDEYEGGLMLTLDSTHRVLRTQSVLSLIKEAAQTQGNNWKRIVSYQLLGCSVMTTYNKKLFRVDYIDDKMTPKSTFEKNEK
;
A
#
# COMPACT_ATOMS: atom_id res chain seq x y z
N LEU A 1 -1.60 10.66 18.96
CA LEU A 1 -2.81 9.89 19.28
C LEU A 1 -2.74 9.51 20.76
N LYS A 2 -3.10 10.45 21.62
CA LYS A 2 -3.37 10.19 23.03
C LYS A 2 -4.88 10.04 23.17
N PHE A 3 -5.35 8.81 23.42
CA PHE A 3 -6.76 8.53 23.62
C PHE A 3 -7.05 8.58 25.13
N GLU A 4 -7.94 9.48 25.58
CA GLU A 4 -8.29 9.64 27.00
C GLU A 4 -9.18 8.49 27.52
N GLU A 5 -9.96 7.90 26.62
CA GLU A 5 -10.68 6.65 26.78
C GLU A 5 -10.36 5.79 25.55
N ASN A 6 -10.44 4.47 25.60
CA ASN A 6 -10.14 3.59 24.44
C ASN A 6 -11.16 3.70 23.28
N ASN A 7 -11.62 4.91 23.00
CA ASN A 7 -12.73 5.29 22.15
C ASN A 7 -12.27 6.32 21.11
N VAL A 8 -12.94 6.31 19.97
CA VAL A 8 -12.76 7.23 18.86
C VAL A 8 -14.13 7.79 18.50
N PHE A 9 -14.21 9.10 18.30
CA PHE A 9 -15.44 9.77 17.89
C PHE A 9 -15.47 9.79 16.36
N GLU A 10 -16.51 9.18 15.78
CA GLU A 10 -16.75 9.08 14.34
C GLU A 10 -17.69 10.20 13.90
N TYR A 11 -17.30 10.91 12.86
CA TYR A 11 -18.06 12.00 12.25
C TYR A 11 -18.19 11.80 10.75
N ASP A 12 -19.37 12.08 10.20
CA ASP A 12 -19.58 12.18 8.76
C ASP A 12 -19.29 13.62 8.32
N VAL A 13 -18.51 13.77 7.26
CA VAL A 13 -18.11 15.06 6.67
C VAL A 13 -18.75 15.20 5.29
N SER A 14 -19.56 16.24 5.12
CA SER A 14 -20.17 16.61 3.85
C SER A 14 -19.73 17.99 3.39
N TYR A 15 -19.68 18.19 2.08
CA TYR A 15 -19.25 19.42 1.44
C TYR A 15 -20.40 19.99 0.61
N ASP A 16 -20.58 21.30 0.65
CA ASP A 16 -21.53 22.03 -0.18
C ASP A 16 -20.84 23.26 -0.81
N PRO A 17 -20.65 23.29 -2.14
CA PRO A 17 -21.02 22.26 -3.13
C PRO A 17 -20.21 20.96 -2.95
N ASP A 18 -20.75 19.83 -3.43
CA ASP A 18 -20.06 18.54 -3.35
C ASP A 18 -18.74 18.55 -4.13
N GLN A 19 -17.75 17.81 -3.64
CA GLN A 19 -16.38 17.81 -4.12
C GLN A 19 -15.98 16.40 -4.55
N ASP A 20 -15.85 16.12 -5.85
CA ASP A 20 -15.50 14.76 -6.31
C ASP A 20 -14.05 14.37 -6.00
N TYR A 21 -13.16 15.36 -5.96
CA TYR A 21 -11.72 15.10 -5.83
C TYR A 21 -11.34 14.86 -4.36
N LYS A 22 -11.01 13.61 -4.02
CA LYS A 22 -10.60 13.21 -2.66
C LYS A 22 -9.47 14.09 -2.12
N SER A 23 -8.44 14.37 -2.91
CA SER A 23 -7.33 15.23 -2.47
C SER A 23 -7.78 16.65 -2.10
N LEU A 24 -8.81 17.18 -2.75
CA LEU A 24 -9.37 18.50 -2.45
C LEU A 24 -10.14 18.46 -1.12
N ARG A 25 -10.96 17.44 -0.87
CA ARG A 25 -11.63 17.23 0.43
C ARG A 25 -10.65 17.25 1.60
N PHE A 26 -9.50 16.60 1.45
CA PHE A 26 -8.44 16.59 2.46
C PHE A 26 -7.83 17.98 2.67
N LYS A 27 -7.58 18.74 1.60
CA LYS A 27 -7.05 20.11 1.69
C LYS A 27 -7.99 21.04 2.43
N LEU A 28 -9.26 21.08 2.02
CA LEU A 28 -10.30 21.92 2.61
C LEU A 28 -10.45 21.61 4.11
N LEU A 29 -10.60 20.34 4.47
CA LEU A 29 -10.70 19.95 5.88
C LEU A 29 -9.45 20.31 6.69
N ASN A 30 -8.26 20.25 6.08
CA ASN A 30 -7.00 20.57 6.74
C ASN A 30 -6.81 22.07 7.05
N GLU A 31 -7.57 22.99 6.45
CA GLU A 31 -7.56 24.40 6.85
C GLU A 31 -7.98 24.58 8.32
N HIS A 32 -8.84 23.67 8.81
CA HIS A 32 -9.38 23.69 10.16
C HIS A 32 -8.67 22.70 11.10
N ASN A 33 -7.43 22.31 10.79
CA ASN A 33 -6.67 21.30 11.55
C ASN A 33 -6.48 21.64 13.04
N HIS A 34 -6.68 22.88 13.47
CA HIS A 34 -6.60 23.28 14.87
C HIS A 34 -7.66 22.60 15.75
N TYR A 35 -8.85 22.28 15.22
CA TYR A 35 -9.90 21.56 15.97
C TYR A 35 -9.62 20.05 16.12
N PHE A 36 -8.85 19.48 15.19
CA PHE A 36 -8.65 18.03 15.08
C PHE A 36 -7.21 17.68 14.68
N LYS A 37 -6.23 18.21 15.43
CA LYS A 37 -4.80 18.00 15.15
C LYS A 37 -4.43 16.52 15.04
N GLU A 38 -4.98 15.71 15.94
CA GLU A 38 -4.85 14.27 15.92
C GLU A 38 -6.11 13.67 15.26
N LYS A 39 -6.02 13.32 13.97
CA LYS A 39 -7.16 12.78 13.22
C LYS A 39 -6.78 11.68 12.24
N THR A 40 -7.77 10.86 11.88
CA THR A 40 -7.75 10.03 10.67
C THR A 40 -8.95 10.42 9.80
N PHE A 41 -8.73 10.59 8.49
CA PHE A 41 -9.77 10.98 7.55
C PHE A 41 -9.64 10.15 6.27
N ASP A 42 -10.75 9.62 5.76
CA ASP A 42 -10.77 8.76 4.56
C ASP A 42 -11.37 9.45 3.31
N GLY A 43 -11.82 10.70 3.44
CA GLY A 43 -12.50 11.47 2.38
C GLY A 43 -13.98 11.70 2.63
N THR A 44 -14.60 10.98 3.57
CA THR A 44 -16.00 11.18 3.99
C THR A 44 -16.17 11.07 5.49
N THR A 45 -15.37 10.23 6.15
CA THR A 45 -15.47 9.92 7.56
C THR A 45 -14.25 10.46 8.30
N LEU A 46 -14.49 11.25 9.34
CA LEU A 46 -13.49 11.82 10.22
C LEU A 46 -13.49 11.10 11.57
N TYR A 47 -12.31 10.67 12.00
CA TYR A 47 -12.07 10.01 13.27
C TYR A 47 -11.15 10.87 14.13
N VAL A 48 -11.58 11.19 15.36
CA VAL A 48 -10.84 12.03 16.32
C VAL A 48 -10.88 11.42 17.74
N PRO A 49 -9.86 11.66 18.58
CA PRO A 49 -9.78 11.08 19.93
C PRO A 49 -10.68 11.79 20.96
N HIS A 50 -11.23 12.95 20.61
CA HIS A 50 -12.04 13.79 21.50
C HIS A 50 -13.33 14.24 20.80
N LYS A 51 -14.34 14.62 21.59
CA LYS A 51 -15.56 15.22 21.05
C LYS A 51 -15.26 16.62 20.53
N LEU A 52 -15.63 16.89 19.27
CA LEU A 52 -15.48 18.20 18.67
C LEU A 52 -16.41 19.25 19.32
N PRO A 53 -15.95 20.50 19.46
CA PRO A 53 -16.79 21.61 19.90
C PRO A 53 -17.85 21.94 18.84
N ASP A 54 -18.94 22.60 19.25
CA ASP A 54 -20.04 22.97 18.34
C ASP A 54 -19.56 23.91 17.21
N GLU A 55 -18.54 24.73 17.48
CA GLU A 55 -17.91 25.60 16.47
C GLU A 55 -17.25 24.81 15.32
N ALA A 56 -16.89 23.55 15.55
CA ALA A 56 -16.26 22.70 14.56
C ALA A 56 -17.28 21.91 13.70
N THR A 57 -18.60 22.04 13.94
CA THR A 57 -19.61 21.28 13.19
C THR A 57 -19.94 21.91 11.84
N ASN A 58 -19.81 23.24 11.71
CA ASN A 58 -20.09 23.97 10.47
C ASN A 58 -18.92 24.90 10.17
N LEU A 59 -18.17 24.58 9.13
CA LEU A 59 -16.95 25.27 8.75
C LEU A 59 -17.08 25.79 7.32
N VAL A 60 -16.28 26.80 6.99
CA VAL A 60 -16.20 27.34 5.63
C VAL A 60 -14.73 27.37 5.23
N SER A 61 -14.40 26.64 4.17
CA SER A 61 -13.07 26.63 3.57
C SER A 61 -13.10 27.35 2.23
N THR A 62 -11.92 27.71 1.72
CA THR A 62 -11.80 28.35 0.41
C THR A 62 -11.10 27.39 -0.54
N ASN A 63 -11.73 27.07 -1.67
CA ASN A 63 -11.13 26.21 -2.67
C ASN A 63 -9.87 26.87 -3.26
N PRO A 64 -8.69 26.25 -3.15
CA PRO A 64 -7.43 26.85 -3.59
C PRO A 64 -7.29 26.99 -5.12
N PHE A 65 -8.17 26.36 -5.91
CA PHE A 65 -8.10 26.40 -7.37
C PHE A 65 -8.90 27.55 -7.98
N ASP A 66 -10.06 27.88 -7.41
CA ASP A 66 -11.01 28.85 -7.97
C ASP A 66 -11.45 29.92 -6.95
N ASN A 67 -10.93 29.88 -5.72
CA ASN A 67 -11.30 30.75 -4.60
C ASN A 67 -12.79 30.73 -4.22
N SER A 68 -13.54 29.71 -4.63
CA SER A 68 -14.92 29.52 -4.20
C SER A 68 -15.00 29.12 -2.72
N LYS A 69 -16.07 29.53 -2.05
CA LYS A 69 -16.34 29.10 -0.67
C LYS A 69 -17.03 27.74 -0.67
N VAL A 70 -16.53 26.84 0.16
CA VAL A 70 -17.10 25.51 0.36
C VAL A 70 -17.52 25.38 1.81
N ASN A 71 -18.79 25.10 2.04
CA ASN A 71 -19.32 24.81 3.36
C ASN A 71 -19.00 23.35 3.69
N ILE A 72 -18.42 23.12 4.87
CA ILE A 72 -18.13 21.78 5.39
C ILE A 72 -19.01 21.56 6.60
N THR A 73 -19.82 20.51 6.57
CA THR A 73 -20.62 20.08 7.71
C THR A 73 -20.03 18.81 8.29
N ILE A 74 -19.75 18.81 9.59
CA ILE A 74 -19.21 17.69 10.35
C ILE A 74 -20.28 17.24 11.35
N LYS A 75 -20.89 16.09 11.09
CA LYS A 75 -21.98 15.55 11.92
C LYS A 75 -21.48 14.39 12.75
N PHE A 76 -21.69 14.47 14.07
CA PHE A 76 -21.37 13.35 14.95
C PHE A 76 -22.24 12.14 14.59
N ARG A 77 -21.59 10.99 14.40
CA ARG A 77 -22.26 9.74 14.05
C ARG A 77 -22.39 8.84 15.26
N ARG A 78 -21.26 8.49 15.89
CA ARG A 78 -21.21 7.63 17.08
C ARG A 78 -19.80 7.62 17.69
N THR A 79 -19.72 7.11 18.91
CA THR A 79 -18.45 6.72 19.54
C THR A 79 -18.18 5.26 19.22
N ARG A 80 -16.96 4.95 18.79
CA ARG A 80 -16.49 3.58 18.51
C ARG A 80 -15.34 3.22 19.42
N ARG A 81 -15.18 1.93 19.70
CA ARG A 81 -13.99 1.45 20.41
C ARG A 81 -12.80 1.41 19.46
N LEU A 82 -11.61 1.66 20.00
CA LEU A 82 -10.37 1.47 19.25
C LEU A 82 -10.23 0.05 18.71
N SER A 83 -10.76 -0.96 19.42
CA SER A 83 -10.70 -2.35 18.95
C SER A 83 -11.46 -2.58 17.64
N GLU A 84 -12.55 -1.82 17.40
CA GLU A 84 -13.31 -1.87 16.15
C GLU A 84 -12.59 -1.19 14.97
N MET A 85 -11.50 -0.45 15.23
CA MET A 85 -10.78 0.38 14.25
C MET A 85 -9.64 -0.38 13.56
N VAL A 86 -9.79 -1.68 13.30
CA VAL A 86 -8.76 -2.55 12.70
C VAL A 86 -8.12 -1.95 11.44
N HIS A 87 -8.91 -1.26 10.62
CA HIS A 87 -8.42 -0.61 9.40
C HIS A 87 -7.37 0.50 9.66
N ILE A 88 -7.49 1.25 10.75
CA ILE A 88 -6.53 2.30 11.13
C ILE A 88 -5.18 1.67 11.46
N TYR A 89 -5.19 0.57 12.21
CA TYR A 89 -3.96 -0.15 12.53
C TYR A 89 -3.31 -0.76 11.29
N ASN A 90 -4.10 -1.29 10.36
CA ASN A 90 -3.55 -1.77 9.08
C ASN A 90 -2.83 -0.67 8.29
N VAL A 91 -3.36 0.56 8.31
CA VAL A 91 -2.68 1.73 7.69
C VAL A 91 -1.43 2.11 8.48
N LEU A 92 -1.49 2.15 9.81
CA LEU A 92 -0.36 2.45 10.68
C LEU A 92 0.79 1.46 10.46
N PHE A 93 0.53 0.15 10.53
CA PHE A 93 1.54 -0.87 10.30
C PHE A 93 2.08 -0.82 8.87
N LYS A 94 1.25 -0.50 7.86
CA LYS A 94 1.75 -0.29 6.50
C LYS A 94 2.78 0.85 6.43
N HIS A 95 2.60 1.94 7.19
CA HIS A 95 3.60 3.00 7.30
C HIS A 95 4.84 2.54 8.04
N ILE A 96 4.69 1.89 9.20
CA ILE A 96 5.82 1.34 9.97
C ILE A 96 6.67 0.41 9.10
N MET A 97 6.05 -0.54 8.37
CA MET A 97 6.77 -1.46 7.49
C MET A 97 7.50 -0.74 6.34
N LYS A 98 6.96 0.39 5.87
CA LYS A 98 7.61 1.23 4.86
C LYS A 98 8.81 1.96 5.45
N ASP A 99 8.71 2.48 6.67
CA ASP A 99 9.80 3.16 7.38
C ASP A 99 10.93 2.19 7.73
N LEU A 100 10.59 0.92 8.03
CA LEU A 100 11.53 -0.19 8.15
C LEU A 100 12.12 -0.66 6.82
N GLN A 101 11.78 -0.01 5.71
CA GLN A 101 12.27 -0.32 4.35
C GLN A 101 11.99 -1.76 3.89
N LEU A 102 10.92 -2.38 4.41
CA LEU A 102 10.55 -3.73 4.01
C LEU A 102 9.84 -3.73 2.66
N VAL A 103 10.18 -4.72 1.82
CA VAL A 103 9.56 -4.95 0.54
C VAL A 103 8.25 -5.72 0.74
N ARG A 104 7.14 -5.14 0.29
CA ARG A 104 5.83 -5.75 0.42
C ARG A 104 5.51 -6.65 -0.77
N PHE A 105 5.15 -7.91 -0.49
CA PHE A 105 4.54 -8.82 -1.45
C PHE A 105 3.17 -9.29 -0.93
N GLY A 106 2.09 -8.82 -1.57
CA GLY A 106 0.73 -9.14 -1.12
C GLY A 106 0.46 -8.59 0.29
N ARG A 107 0.30 -9.49 1.27
CA ARG A 107 0.12 -9.16 2.70
C ARG A 107 1.37 -9.40 3.56
N GLN A 108 2.48 -9.76 2.93
CA GLN A 108 3.73 -10.13 3.60
C GLN A 108 4.80 -9.07 3.34
N PHE A 109 5.72 -8.91 4.27
CA PHE A 109 6.80 -7.92 4.22
C PHE A 109 8.15 -8.61 4.40
N PHE A 110 9.12 -8.28 3.57
CA PHE A 110 10.42 -8.97 3.56
C PHE A 110 11.57 -7.97 3.58
N ASN A 111 12.65 -8.34 4.25
CA ASN A 111 13.85 -7.54 4.34
C ASN A 111 14.88 -8.00 3.29
N GLU A 112 15.02 -7.23 2.23
CA GLU A 112 16.03 -7.46 1.20
C GLU A 112 17.46 -7.27 1.73
N HIS A 113 17.67 -6.32 2.65
CA HIS A 113 19.01 -6.02 3.19
C HIS A 113 19.57 -7.13 4.08
N SER A 114 18.70 -8.02 4.57
CA SER A 114 19.07 -9.21 5.35
C SER A 114 18.96 -10.49 4.53
N ALA A 115 19.03 -10.40 3.20
CA ALA A 115 18.99 -11.57 2.32
C ALA A 115 20.15 -12.54 2.58
N ILE A 116 19.82 -13.82 2.76
CA ILE A 116 20.78 -14.90 2.92
C ILE A 116 21.01 -15.55 1.55
N GLN A 117 22.23 -15.45 1.05
CA GLN A 117 22.60 -16.01 -0.25
C GLN A 117 22.83 -17.53 -0.13
N ILE A 118 22.36 -18.28 -1.13
CA ILE A 118 22.61 -19.72 -1.30
C ILE A 118 23.21 -19.94 -2.71
N PRO A 119 24.52 -19.64 -2.88
CA PRO A 119 25.15 -19.58 -4.19
C PRO A 119 25.12 -20.91 -4.94
N GLN A 120 25.26 -22.04 -4.24
CA GLN A 120 25.25 -23.37 -4.86
C GLN A 120 23.95 -23.69 -5.62
N HIS A 121 22.85 -23.02 -5.28
CA HIS A 121 21.56 -23.21 -5.94
C HIS A 121 21.10 -21.98 -6.73
N LYS A 122 21.93 -20.93 -6.81
CA LYS A 122 21.57 -19.64 -7.43
C LYS A 122 20.29 -19.05 -6.81
N LEU A 123 20.17 -19.18 -5.49
CA LEU A 123 19.03 -18.70 -4.71
C LEU A 123 19.47 -17.69 -3.66
N GLU A 124 18.53 -16.87 -3.22
CA GLU A 124 18.62 -16.06 -2.02
C GLU A 124 17.32 -16.17 -1.22
N VAL A 125 17.42 -16.03 0.10
CA VAL A 125 16.28 -16.14 1.02
C VAL A 125 16.14 -14.82 1.74
N TRP A 126 15.00 -14.17 1.55
CA TRP A 126 14.67 -12.94 2.25
C TRP A 126 13.84 -13.29 3.49
N PRO A 127 14.31 -12.97 4.71
CA PRO A 127 13.49 -13.10 5.91
C PRO A 127 12.39 -12.03 5.90
N GLY A 128 11.27 -12.32 6.53
CA GLY A 128 10.12 -11.44 6.53
C GLY A 128 9.11 -11.78 7.59
N TYR A 129 8.04 -11.00 7.59
CA TYR A 129 6.97 -11.10 8.56
C TYR A 129 5.61 -11.08 7.86
N VAL A 130 4.68 -11.83 8.44
CA VAL A 130 3.24 -11.69 8.18
C VAL A 130 2.64 -10.99 9.38
N THR A 131 1.94 -9.88 9.13
CA THR A 131 1.22 -9.15 10.17
C THR A 131 -0.26 -9.14 9.91
N ALA A 132 -1.06 -9.42 10.93
CA ALA A 132 -2.50 -9.24 10.91
C ALA A 132 -2.93 -8.58 12.22
N VAL A 133 -3.74 -7.54 12.13
CA VAL A 133 -4.39 -6.92 13.29
C VAL A 133 -5.85 -7.35 13.28
N ASP A 134 -6.34 -7.83 14.41
CA ASP A 134 -7.75 -8.19 14.58
C ASP A 134 -8.19 -8.08 16.05
N GLU A 135 -9.51 -8.09 16.27
CA GLU A 135 -10.12 -8.12 17.60
C GLU A 135 -10.42 -9.56 18.01
N TYR A 136 -9.89 -9.99 19.16
CA TYR A 136 -10.09 -11.31 19.73
C TYR A 136 -10.72 -11.22 21.13
N GLU A 137 -11.10 -12.37 21.70
CA GLU A 137 -11.53 -12.50 23.11
C GLU A 137 -10.36 -12.10 24.05
N GLY A 138 -10.25 -10.81 24.35
CA GLY A 138 -9.11 -10.23 25.07
C GLY A 138 -8.70 -8.84 24.55
N GLY A 139 -9.26 -8.41 23.42
CA GLY A 139 -9.06 -7.08 22.84
C GLY A 139 -8.35 -7.12 21.50
N LEU A 140 -7.81 -5.97 21.10
CA LEU A 140 -7.07 -5.82 19.86
C LEU A 140 -5.72 -6.52 19.96
N MET A 141 -5.42 -7.42 19.03
CA MET A 141 -4.15 -8.14 18.99
C MET A 141 -3.46 -7.96 17.64
N LEU A 142 -2.13 -7.98 17.66
CA LEU A 142 -1.28 -8.07 16.48
C LEU A 142 -0.70 -9.48 16.40
N THR A 143 -1.07 -10.21 15.37
CA THR A 143 -0.42 -11.46 14.99
C THR A 143 0.82 -11.13 14.17
N LEU A 144 1.98 -11.60 14.63
CA LEU A 144 3.26 -11.50 13.94
C LEU A 144 3.80 -12.92 13.73
N ASP A 145 3.95 -13.32 12.47
CA ASP A 145 4.54 -14.62 12.11
C ASP A 145 5.78 -14.43 11.26
N SER A 146 6.79 -15.27 11.48
CA SER A 146 8.05 -15.25 10.73
C SER A 146 7.90 -16.02 9.44
N THR A 147 8.27 -15.41 8.31
CA THR A 147 8.18 -16.03 7.00
C THR A 147 9.44 -15.79 6.18
N HIS A 148 9.61 -16.56 5.11
CA HIS A 148 10.79 -16.50 4.25
C HIS A 148 10.37 -16.54 2.80
N ARG A 149 10.98 -15.69 1.98
CA ARG A 149 10.77 -15.68 0.54
C ARG A 149 12.04 -16.13 -0.16
N VAL A 150 11.93 -17.25 -0.88
CA VAL A 150 13.02 -17.77 -1.70
C VAL A 150 12.94 -17.15 -3.09
N LEU A 151 14.04 -16.55 -3.54
CA LEU A 151 14.16 -15.91 -4.84
C LEU A 151 15.35 -16.51 -5.60
N ARG A 152 15.24 -16.54 -6.92
CA ARG A 152 16.40 -16.87 -7.78
C ARG A 152 17.26 -15.62 -7.95
N THR A 153 18.57 -15.78 -7.84
CA THR A 153 19.55 -14.72 -8.12
C THR A 153 19.79 -14.55 -9.62
N GLN A 154 19.42 -15.55 -10.43
CA GLN A 154 19.50 -15.47 -11.89
C GLN A 154 18.43 -14.53 -12.47
N SER A 155 18.88 -13.62 -13.34
CA SER A 155 17.98 -12.82 -14.17
C SER A 155 17.38 -13.66 -15.30
N VAL A 156 16.21 -13.26 -15.79
CA VAL A 156 15.58 -13.87 -16.99
C VAL A 156 16.54 -13.85 -18.18
N LEU A 157 17.30 -12.76 -18.37
CA LEU A 157 18.31 -12.67 -19.42
C LEU A 157 19.42 -13.72 -19.27
N SER A 158 19.89 -13.99 -18.05
CA SER A 158 20.89 -15.02 -17.81
C SER A 158 20.37 -16.42 -18.13
N LEU A 159 19.10 -16.70 -17.80
CA LEU A 159 18.43 -17.95 -18.13
C LEU A 159 18.29 -18.13 -19.65
N ILE A 160 17.93 -17.06 -20.38
CA ILE A 160 17.87 -17.07 -21.85
C ILE A 160 19.23 -17.38 -22.46
N LYS A 161 20.31 -16.74 -21.97
CA LYS A 161 21.67 -16.98 -22.47
C LYS A 161 22.12 -18.43 -22.22
N GLU A 162 21.85 -18.97 -21.03
CA GLU A 162 22.17 -20.35 -20.66
C GLU A 162 21.42 -21.36 -21.56
N ALA A 163 20.13 -21.12 -21.83
CA ALA A 163 19.36 -21.94 -22.76
C ALA A 163 19.89 -21.83 -24.20
N ALA A 164 20.25 -20.63 -24.66
CA ALA A 164 20.81 -20.42 -26.00
C ALA A 164 22.14 -21.15 -26.21
N GLN A 165 23.00 -21.17 -25.19
CA GLN A 165 24.30 -21.85 -25.25
C GLN A 165 24.16 -23.39 -25.22
N THR A 166 23.21 -23.91 -24.44
CA THR A 166 23.09 -25.37 -24.21
C THR A 166 22.18 -26.08 -25.20
N GLN A 167 21.13 -25.41 -25.71
CA GLN A 167 20.07 -26.05 -26.51
C GLN A 167 20.12 -25.70 -28.00
N GLY A 168 21.10 -24.89 -28.43
CA GLY A 168 21.24 -24.46 -29.83
C GLY A 168 19.92 -23.91 -30.37
N ASN A 169 19.49 -24.33 -31.56
CA ASN A 169 18.30 -23.81 -32.24
C ASN A 169 16.96 -23.98 -31.47
N ASN A 170 16.88 -24.86 -30.47
CA ASN A 170 15.64 -25.10 -29.71
C ASN A 170 15.48 -24.20 -28.48
N TRP A 171 16.43 -23.30 -28.22
CA TRP A 171 16.46 -22.49 -27.00
C TRP A 171 15.18 -21.69 -26.76
N LYS A 172 14.60 -21.11 -27.82
CA LYS A 172 13.36 -20.31 -27.73
C LYS A 172 12.20 -21.09 -27.14
N ARG A 173 12.00 -22.33 -27.63
CA ARG A 173 10.93 -23.21 -27.16
C ARG A 173 11.12 -23.58 -25.69
N ILE A 174 12.36 -23.87 -25.27
CA ILE A 174 12.70 -24.20 -23.89
C ILE A 174 12.47 -22.99 -22.97
N VAL A 175 12.91 -21.80 -23.38
CA VAL A 175 12.71 -20.55 -22.64
C VAL A 175 11.21 -20.28 -22.45
N SER A 176 10.42 -20.36 -23.52
CA SER A 176 8.96 -20.17 -23.43
C SER A 176 8.32 -21.19 -22.47
N TYR A 177 8.70 -22.46 -22.55
CA TYR A 177 8.20 -23.48 -21.64
C TYR A 177 8.58 -23.21 -20.17
N GLN A 178 9.80 -22.72 -19.91
CA GLN A 178 10.27 -22.46 -18.56
C GLN A 178 9.74 -21.16 -17.95
N LEU A 179 9.48 -20.13 -18.78
CA LEU A 179 9.11 -18.81 -18.29
C LEU A 179 7.60 -18.58 -18.28
N LEU A 180 6.84 -19.15 -19.22
CA LEU A 180 5.40 -18.95 -19.28
C LEU A 180 4.73 -19.49 -18.01
N GLY A 181 3.87 -18.67 -17.40
CA GLY A 181 3.24 -18.93 -16.12
C GLY A 181 4.11 -18.66 -14.90
N CYS A 182 5.42 -18.43 -15.04
CA CYS A 182 6.27 -18.08 -13.92
C CYS A 182 6.06 -16.64 -13.47
N SER A 183 6.29 -16.40 -12.18
CA SER A 183 6.33 -15.05 -11.61
C SER A 183 7.76 -14.51 -11.66
N VAL A 184 7.94 -13.33 -12.25
CA VAL A 184 9.22 -12.61 -12.32
C VAL A 184 9.13 -11.31 -11.53
N MET A 185 10.25 -10.93 -10.90
CA MET A 185 10.34 -9.69 -10.14
C MET A 185 11.22 -8.68 -10.88
N THR A 186 10.74 -7.44 -10.97
CA THR A 186 11.55 -6.32 -11.47
C THR A 186 12.50 -5.82 -10.39
N THR A 187 13.75 -5.55 -10.75
CA THR A 187 14.77 -5.12 -9.78
C THR A 187 14.59 -3.68 -9.30
N TYR A 188 13.99 -2.81 -10.13
CA TYR A 188 13.90 -1.36 -9.86
C TYR A 188 12.74 -0.95 -8.96
N ASN A 189 11.62 -1.67 -8.96
CA ASN A 189 10.46 -1.37 -8.11
C ASN A 189 9.92 -2.60 -7.35
N LYS A 190 10.62 -3.74 -7.44
CA LYS A 190 10.31 -4.99 -6.75
C LYS A 190 8.87 -5.47 -6.96
N LYS A 191 8.28 -5.15 -8.11
CA LYS A 191 6.94 -5.63 -8.49
C LYS A 191 7.05 -7.03 -9.11
N LEU A 192 6.07 -7.87 -8.80
CA LEU A 192 5.93 -9.19 -9.38
C LEU A 192 4.96 -9.15 -10.55
N PHE A 193 5.35 -9.82 -11.62
CA PHE A 193 4.54 -10.01 -12.80
C PHE A 193 4.52 -11.49 -13.17
N ARG A 194 3.38 -11.98 -13.65
CA ARG A 194 3.29 -13.29 -14.28
C ARG A 194 3.62 -13.13 -15.76
N VAL A 195 4.48 -14.00 -16.29
CA VAL A 195 4.80 -14.01 -17.71
C VAL A 195 3.73 -14.81 -18.44
N ASP A 196 2.81 -14.14 -19.13
CA ASP A 196 1.74 -14.80 -19.87
C ASP A 196 2.09 -15.03 -21.35
N TYR A 197 2.97 -14.20 -21.90
CA TYR A 197 3.42 -14.29 -23.29
C TYR A 197 4.83 -13.71 -23.45
N ILE A 198 5.57 -14.19 -24.46
CA ILE A 198 6.90 -13.70 -24.82
C ILE A 198 6.85 -13.31 -26.30
N ASP A 199 7.07 -12.02 -26.60
CA ASP A 199 7.10 -11.52 -27.97
C ASP A 199 8.53 -11.47 -28.52
N ASP A 200 8.81 -12.38 -29.46
CA ASP A 200 10.09 -12.48 -30.15
C ASP A 200 10.37 -11.36 -31.17
N LYS A 201 9.36 -10.56 -31.52
CA LYS A 201 9.48 -9.48 -32.51
C LYS A 201 9.81 -8.14 -31.86
N MET A 202 9.56 -8.00 -30.55
CA MET A 202 9.82 -6.77 -29.81
C MET A 202 11.24 -6.74 -29.25
N THR A 203 11.77 -5.52 -29.09
CA THR A 203 13.08 -5.30 -28.48
C THR A 203 12.97 -4.20 -27.42
N PRO A 204 13.99 -4.01 -26.56
CA PRO A 204 14.01 -2.88 -25.62
C PRO A 204 13.96 -1.49 -26.29
N LYS A 205 14.16 -1.40 -27.62
CA LYS A 205 14.02 -0.15 -28.40
C LYS A 205 12.61 0.07 -28.96
N SER A 206 11.72 -0.91 -28.85
CA SER A 206 10.33 -0.78 -29.25
C SER A 206 9.62 0.25 -28.36
N THR A 207 8.67 1.00 -28.93
CA THR A 207 7.89 2.02 -28.22
C THR A 207 6.47 1.51 -27.91
N PHE A 208 5.82 2.13 -26.94
CA PHE A 208 4.43 1.87 -26.59
C PHE A 208 3.77 3.16 -26.12
N GLU A 209 2.45 3.25 -26.24
CA GLU A 209 1.69 4.39 -25.75
C GLU A 209 1.66 4.40 -24.22
N LYS A 210 2.05 5.52 -23.60
CA LYS A 210 1.99 5.68 -22.16
C LYS A 210 0.56 6.00 -21.76
N ASN A 211 -0.09 5.10 -21.03
CA ASN A 211 -1.36 5.41 -20.39
C ASN A 211 -1.13 6.53 -19.35
N GLU A 212 -1.65 7.73 -19.62
CA GLU A 212 -1.74 8.80 -18.64
C GLU A 212 -2.82 8.42 -17.63
N LYS A 213 -2.39 8.06 -16.41
CA LYS A 213 -3.23 7.90 -15.24
C LYS A 213 -2.68 8.78 -14.12
#